data_AF-A0A970BCY3-F1
#
_entry.id   AF-A0A970BCY3-F1
#
_cell.length_a   1.000
_cell.length_b   1.000
_cell.length_c   1.000
_cell.angle_alpha   90.00
_cell.angle_beta   90.00
_cell.angle_gamma   90.00
#
_symmetry.space_group_name_H-M   'P 1'
#
loop_
_entity.id
_entity.type
_entity.pdbx_description
1 polymer ?
#
loop_
_entity_poly.entity_id
_entity_poly.type
_entity_poly.pdbx_seq_one_letter_code
_entity_poly.pdbx_strand_id
1 'polypeptide(L)'
;IIKEKKEKQPDLFSSEQDEQDPLKGLGFKVFKLQKSNFPRVEYAPDPEKSDEENIEALKKYIREKEGQLTLAFDRDELITEILLKNGFKLNYTLTKQEQFTKNEILLATDGDKETLVCLDGDLDEETVEYFKKNTEQKLIVLERALDTTKKWNLKHYMKDNFKAF
;
A
#
# COMPACT_ATOMS: atom_id res chain seq x y z
N ILE A 1 18.75 -36.42 25.30
CA ILE A 1 17.51 -35.94 24.66
C ILE A 1 16.87 -34.71 25.34
N ILE A 2 16.32 -34.76 26.57
CA ILE A 2 15.70 -33.56 27.20
C ILE A 2 16.74 -32.58 27.79
N LYS A 3 17.90 -33.07 28.25
CA LYS A 3 18.98 -32.22 28.80
C LYS A 3 19.75 -31.41 27.74
N GLU A 4 19.99 -31.96 26.56
CA GLU A 4 20.76 -31.30 25.48
C GLU A 4 20.03 -30.14 24.81
N LYS A 5 18.70 -30.02 24.95
CA LYS A 5 17.94 -28.88 24.43
C LYS A 5 18.00 -27.63 25.31
N LYS A 6 18.44 -27.74 26.58
CA LYS A 6 18.55 -26.60 27.49
C LYS A 6 19.81 -25.76 27.28
N GLU A 7 20.87 -26.33 26.72
CA GLU A 7 22.17 -25.64 26.57
C GLU A 7 22.29 -24.80 25.28
N LYS A 8 21.27 -24.80 24.41
CA LYS A 8 21.30 -24.08 23.12
C LYS A 8 20.35 -22.89 23.00
N GLN A 9 19.67 -22.50 24.08
CA GLN A 9 18.93 -21.23 24.07
C GLN A 9 19.86 -20.14 24.60
N PRO A 10 20.36 -19.24 23.75
CA PRO A 10 21.15 -18.11 24.22
C PRO A 10 20.32 -17.32 25.23
N ASP A 11 20.93 -16.95 26.34
CA ASP A 11 20.29 -16.15 27.37
C ASP A 11 20.10 -14.73 26.83
N LEU A 12 18.85 -14.36 26.57
CA LEU A 12 18.49 -13.04 26.01
C LEU A 12 18.81 -11.87 26.96
N PHE A 13 19.11 -12.14 28.23
CA PHE A 13 19.34 -11.13 29.26
C PHE A 13 20.74 -11.19 29.87
N SER A 14 21.64 -12.04 29.36
CA SER A 14 23.02 -12.08 29.83
C SER A 14 23.75 -10.82 29.38
N SER A 15 24.22 -10.05 30.36
CA SER A 15 24.89 -8.75 30.20
C SER A 15 26.31 -8.84 29.60
N GLU A 16 26.68 -9.95 28.97
CA GLU A 16 27.96 -10.08 28.28
C GLU A 16 27.85 -9.45 26.89
N GLN A 17 28.40 -8.25 26.82
CA GLN A 17 28.44 -7.37 25.65
C GLN A 17 29.30 -8.00 24.55
N ASP A 18 28.66 -8.66 23.59
CA ASP A 18 29.19 -8.79 22.23
C ASP A 18 28.52 -7.76 21.32
N GLU A 19 29.26 -7.24 20.34
CA GLU A 19 29.07 -6.02 19.54
C GLU A 19 27.79 -5.94 18.66
N GLN A 20 26.80 -6.81 18.88
CA GLN A 20 25.49 -6.76 18.24
C GLN A 20 24.41 -6.83 19.32
N ASP A 21 23.69 -5.73 19.50
CA ASP A 21 22.53 -5.61 20.38
C ASP A 21 21.65 -6.88 20.32
N PRO A 22 21.63 -7.72 21.38
CA PRO A 22 20.94 -9.01 21.37
C PRO A 22 19.41 -8.85 21.24
N LEU A 23 18.90 -7.63 21.39
CA LEU A 23 17.50 -7.28 21.18
C LEU A 23 17.16 -6.97 19.71
N LYS A 24 18.17 -6.85 18.84
CA LYS A 24 18.01 -6.48 17.44
C LYS A 24 17.35 -7.62 16.66
N GLY A 25 16.04 -7.47 16.41
CA GLY A 25 15.21 -8.44 15.70
C GLY A 25 14.17 -9.16 16.56
N LEU A 26 14.09 -8.88 17.86
CA LEU A 26 13.06 -9.45 18.76
C LEU A 26 11.74 -8.66 18.79
N GLY A 27 11.67 -7.53 18.08
CA GLY A 27 10.43 -6.76 17.95
C GLY A 27 9.39 -7.46 17.07
N PHE A 28 8.10 -7.20 17.33
CA PHE A 28 6.99 -7.68 16.50
C PHE A 28 6.08 -6.51 16.14
N LYS A 29 5.48 -6.58 14.94
CA LYS A 29 4.46 -5.62 14.49
C LYS A 29 3.09 -6.06 15.00
N VAL A 30 2.27 -5.13 15.47
CA VAL A 30 0.89 -5.37 15.90
C VAL A 30 -0.06 -4.72 14.91
N PHE A 31 -1.05 -5.49 14.43
CA PHE A 31 -2.08 -5.00 13.51
C PHE A 31 -3.46 -5.17 14.14
N LYS A 32 -4.39 -4.27 13.80
CA LYS A 32 -5.80 -4.33 14.20
C LYS A 32 -6.68 -4.34 12.95
N LEU A 33 -7.80 -5.05 13.03
CA LEU A 33 -8.80 -5.04 11.96
C LEU A 33 -9.57 -3.72 12.01
N GLN A 34 -9.70 -3.08 10.86
CA GLN A 34 -10.46 -1.85 10.67
C GLN A 34 -11.25 -1.88 9.36
N LYS A 35 -12.12 -0.89 9.15
CA LYS A 35 -12.84 -0.74 7.90
C LYS A 35 -11.84 -0.38 6.78
N SER A 36 -12.02 -0.97 5.60
CA SER A 36 -11.14 -0.75 4.45
C SER A 36 -11.09 0.73 4.03
N ASN A 37 -9.89 1.21 3.72
CA ASN A 37 -9.66 2.54 3.13
C ASN A 37 -10.15 2.64 1.68
N PHE A 38 -10.42 1.50 1.04
CA PHE A 38 -10.99 1.41 -0.30
C PHE A 38 -12.47 0.97 -0.20
N PRO A 39 -13.39 1.92 0.05
CA PRO A 39 -14.79 1.60 0.26
C PRO A 39 -15.39 0.94 -0.98
N ARG A 40 -16.09 -0.18 -0.78
CA ARG A 40 -16.89 -0.79 -1.84
C ARG A 40 -18.10 0.09 -2.17
N VAL A 41 -18.52 0.03 -3.43
CA VAL A 41 -19.79 0.60 -3.88
C VAL A 41 -20.90 -0.35 -3.44
N GLU A 42 -21.67 0.07 -2.44
CA GLU A 42 -22.78 -0.71 -1.88
C GLU A 42 -24.13 -0.02 -2.12
N TYR A 43 -24.14 1.06 -2.91
CA TYR A 43 -25.37 1.77 -3.23
C TYR A 43 -26.27 0.89 -4.11
N ALA A 44 -27.50 0.68 -3.64
CA ALA A 44 -28.57 0.08 -4.41
C ALA A 44 -29.78 1.02 -4.36
N PRO A 45 -30.44 1.31 -5.50
CA PRO A 45 -31.66 2.09 -5.51
C PRO A 45 -32.77 1.33 -4.77
N ASP A 46 -33.59 2.08 -4.05
CA ASP A 46 -34.72 1.54 -3.31
C ASP A 46 -35.94 1.41 -4.23
N PRO A 47 -36.48 0.19 -4.46
CA PRO A 47 -37.61 -0.02 -5.36
C PRO A 47 -38.92 0.59 -4.84
N GLU A 48 -39.01 0.94 -3.55
CA GLU A 48 -40.20 1.60 -2.98
C GLU A 48 -40.14 3.13 -3.04
N LYS A 49 -39.00 3.71 -3.43
CA LYS A 49 -38.82 5.17 -3.55
C LYS A 49 -39.01 5.66 -4.99
N SER A 50 -39.39 6.92 -5.13
CA SER A 50 -39.41 7.58 -6.43
C SER A 50 -37.99 7.73 -7.01
N ASP A 51 -37.91 7.90 -8.33
CA ASP A 51 -36.62 8.13 -9.02
C ASP A 51 -35.91 9.38 -8.49
N GLU A 52 -36.65 10.43 -8.16
CA GLU A 52 -36.12 11.69 -7.65
C GLU A 52 -35.45 11.51 -6.29
N GLU A 53 -36.08 10.75 -5.38
CA GLU A 53 -35.52 10.41 -4.06
C GLU A 53 -34.29 9.50 -4.17
N ASN A 54 -34.30 8.54 -5.10
CA ASN A 54 -33.14 7.70 -5.38
C ASN A 54 -31.97 8.51 -5.97
N ILE A 55 -32.23 9.49 -6.84
CA ILE A 55 -31.17 10.37 -7.36
C ILE A 55 -30.56 11.22 -6.23
N GLU A 56 -31.37 11.73 -5.31
CA GLU A 56 -30.88 12.50 -4.17
C GLU A 56 -30.05 11.64 -3.20
N ALA A 57 -30.52 10.43 -2.91
CA ALA A 57 -29.79 9.45 -2.11
C ALA A 57 -28.43 9.09 -2.73
N LEU A 58 -28.39 8.90 -4.06
CA LEU A 58 -27.15 8.66 -4.80
C LEU A 58 -26.20 9.86 -4.70
N LYS A 59 -26.68 11.09 -4.89
CA LYS A 59 -25.85 12.30 -4.77
C LYS A 59 -25.25 12.45 -3.38
N LYS A 60 -26.04 12.18 -2.33
CA LYS A 60 -25.56 12.18 -0.95
C LYS A 60 -24.49 11.11 -0.74
N TYR A 61 -24.74 9.89 -1.21
CA TYR A 61 -23.78 8.78 -1.13
C TYR A 61 -22.45 9.11 -1.83
N ILE A 62 -22.50 9.71 -3.03
CA ILE A 62 -21.30 10.15 -3.76
C ILE A 62 -20.49 11.15 -2.94
N ARG A 63 -21.13 12.19 -2.40
CA ARG A 63 -20.45 13.21 -1.57
C ARG A 63 -19.80 12.61 -0.33
N GLU A 64 -20.46 11.68 0.35
CA GLU A 64 -19.90 11.00 1.52
C GLU A 64 -18.67 10.16 1.16
N LYS A 65 -18.67 9.51 -0.02
CA LYS A 65 -17.55 8.71 -0.50
C LYS A 65 -16.38 9.57 -0.98
N GLU A 66 -16.66 10.66 -1.69
CA GLU A 66 -15.66 11.67 -2.08
C GLU A 66 -15.04 12.36 -0.85
N GLY A 67 -15.85 12.61 0.19
CA GLY A 67 -15.37 13.11 1.48
C GLY A 67 -14.42 12.13 2.19
N GLN A 68 -14.73 10.83 2.16
CA GLN A 68 -13.82 9.78 2.67
C GLN A 68 -12.49 9.74 1.90
N LEU A 69 -12.49 10.06 0.61
CA LEU A 69 -11.29 10.12 -0.24
C LEU A 69 -10.39 11.33 0.04
N THR A 70 -10.90 12.36 0.72
CA THR A 70 -10.20 13.62 1.02
C THR A 70 -9.76 13.76 2.48
N LEU A 71 -10.33 12.97 3.39
CA LEU A 71 -9.81 12.80 4.75
C LEU A 71 -8.42 12.15 4.67
N ALA A 72 -7.43 12.80 5.30
CA ALA A 72 -6.04 12.40 5.30
C ALA A 72 -5.89 10.93 5.70
N PHE A 73 -5.75 10.05 4.71
CA PHE A 73 -5.41 8.66 4.94
C PHE A 73 -4.06 8.61 5.64
N ASP A 74 -3.97 7.80 6.69
CA ASP A 74 -2.68 7.40 7.20
C ASP A 74 -1.95 6.62 6.08
N ARG A 75 -0.83 7.16 5.60
CA ARG A 75 -0.08 6.59 4.48
C ARG A 75 0.38 5.18 4.82
N ASP A 76 0.79 4.92 6.06
CA ASP A 76 1.31 3.63 6.46
C ASP A 76 0.21 2.56 6.50
N GLU A 77 -0.98 2.93 6.96
CA GLU A 77 -2.15 2.04 6.91
C GLU A 77 -2.57 1.72 5.47
N LEU A 78 -2.54 2.73 4.59
CA LEU A 78 -2.89 2.56 3.19
C LEU A 78 -1.88 1.65 2.45
N ILE A 79 -0.58 1.86 2.67
CA ILE A 79 0.48 0.98 2.14
C ILE A 79 0.26 -0.44 2.64
N THR A 80 0.04 -0.62 3.95
CA THR A 80 -0.20 -1.94 4.54
C THR A 80 -1.37 -2.65 3.84
N GLU A 81 -2.50 -1.95 3.67
CA GLU A 81 -3.69 -2.52 3.05
C GLU A 81 -3.46 -2.88 1.57
N ILE A 82 -2.81 -1.99 0.80
CA ILE A 82 -2.46 -2.22 -0.60
C ILE A 82 -1.56 -3.45 -0.73
N LEU A 83 -0.49 -3.52 0.05
CA LEU A 83 0.48 -4.62 0.00
C LEU A 83 -0.18 -5.94 0.39
N LEU A 84 -1.01 -5.95 1.43
CA LEU A 84 -1.76 -7.14 1.86
C LEU A 84 -2.72 -7.64 0.77
N LYS A 85 -3.44 -6.72 0.09
CA LYS A 85 -4.31 -7.06 -1.05
C LYS A 85 -3.54 -7.60 -2.26
N ASN A 86 -2.26 -7.24 -2.40
CA ASN A 86 -1.35 -7.79 -3.42
C ASN A 86 -0.58 -9.04 -2.94
N GLY A 87 -0.93 -9.56 -1.76
CA GLY A 87 -0.41 -10.79 -1.21
C GLY A 87 1.02 -10.69 -0.68
N PHE A 88 1.46 -9.50 -0.27
CA PHE A 88 2.69 -9.34 0.51
C PHE A 88 2.48 -9.83 1.95
N LYS A 89 3.54 -10.33 2.55
CA LYS A 89 3.58 -10.68 3.98
C LYS A 89 3.80 -9.43 4.85
N LEU A 90 3.32 -9.44 6.08
CA LEU A 90 3.38 -8.29 7.01
C LEU A 90 4.80 -7.92 7.49
N ASN A 91 5.77 -8.82 7.27
CA ASN A 91 7.20 -8.56 7.52
C ASN A 91 7.85 -7.74 6.40
N TYR A 92 7.08 -7.15 5.48
CA TYR A 92 7.62 -6.28 4.45
C TYR A 92 8.41 -5.11 5.05
N THR A 93 9.39 -4.65 4.27
CA THR A 93 10.16 -3.43 4.50
C THR A 93 9.83 -2.40 3.42
N LEU A 94 10.04 -1.13 3.73
CA LEU A 94 9.86 -0.02 2.81
C LEU A 94 11.18 0.74 2.71
N THR A 95 11.64 0.97 1.48
CA THR A 95 12.86 1.74 1.21
C THR A 95 12.55 2.86 0.25
N LYS A 96 12.72 4.10 0.69
CA LYS A 96 12.54 5.29 -0.16
C LYS A 96 13.53 5.29 -1.33
N GLN A 97 13.01 5.63 -2.49
CA GLN A 97 13.74 5.67 -3.75
C GLN A 97 14.16 7.12 -4.03
N GLU A 98 15.34 7.50 -3.56
CA GLU A 98 15.87 8.88 -3.64
C GLU A 98 16.11 9.37 -5.08
N GLN A 99 16.08 8.49 -6.08
CA GLN A 99 16.15 8.89 -7.49
C GLN A 99 14.91 9.65 -7.96
N PHE A 100 13.78 9.57 -7.25
CA PHE A 100 12.57 10.33 -7.56
C PHE A 100 12.48 11.54 -6.63
N THR A 101 12.59 12.74 -7.20
CA THR A 101 12.60 14.00 -6.45
C THR A 101 11.22 14.66 -6.39
N LYS A 102 10.38 14.39 -7.39
CA LYS A 102 9.04 14.98 -7.52
C LYS A 102 7.91 14.09 -7.01
N ASN A 103 8.17 12.79 -6.87
CA ASN A 103 7.25 11.85 -6.27
C ASN A 103 7.93 11.05 -5.18
N GLU A 104 7.19 10.76 -4.10
CA GLU A 104 7.64 9.84 -3.06
C GLU A 104 7.36 8.40 -3.48
N ILE A 105 8.41 7.72 -3.93
CA ILE A 105 8.33 6.31 -4.33
C ILE A 105 9.02 5.45 -3.28
N LEU A 106 8.31 4.42 -2.82
CA LEU A 106 8.80 3.46 -1.84
C LEU A 106 8.91 2.09 -2.52
N LEU A 107 10.06 1.44 -2.36
CA LEU A 107 10.23 0.03 -2.69
C LEU A 107 9.75 -0.80 -1.51
N ALA A 108 8.67 -1.56 -1.72
CA ALA A 108 8.18 -2.54 -0.78
C ALA A 108 8.72 -3.92 -1.15
N THR A 109 9.31 -4.62 -0.18
CA THR A 109 9.74 -6.02 -0.34
C THR A 109 9.43 -6.84 0.90
N ASP A 110 8.97 -8.08 0.73
CA ASP A 110 8.80 -9.06 1.82
C ASP A 110 9.81 -10.21 1.77
N GLY A 111 10.82 -10.09 0.90
CA GLY A 111 11.82 -11.11 0.59
C GLY A 111 11.45 -12.04 -0.56
N ASP A 112 10.15 -12.22 -0.83
CA ASP A 112 9.66 -13.06 -1.95
C ASP A 112 9.18 -12.20 -3.13
N LYS A 113 8.59 -11.04 -2.83
CA LYS A 113 8.01 -10.10 -3.77
C LYS A 113 8.61 -8.73 -3.57
N GLU A 114 8.64 -7.97 -4.66
CA GLU A 114 8.97 -6.55 -4.65
C GLU A 114 8.00 -5.75 -5.52
N THR A 115 7.70 -4.53 -5.10
CA THR A 115 6.94 -3.56 -5.88
C THR A 115 7.28 -2.15 -5.45
N LEU A 116 7.23 -1.21 -6.39
CA LEU A 116 7.28 0.20 -6.12
C LEU A 116 5.87 0.69 -5.80
N VAL A 117 5.74 1.60 -4.84
CA VAL A 117 4.47 2.19 -4.41
C VAL A 117 4.61 3.71 -4.39
N CYS A 118 3.67 4.40 -5.03
CA CYS A 118 3.54 5.86 -4.98
C CYS A 118 2.13 6.23 -4.52
N LEU A 119 2.02 6.94 -3.40
CA LEU A 119 0.74 7.37 -2.82
C LEU A 119 0.50 8.87 -2.93
N ASP A 120 1.20 9.53 -3.83
CA ASP A 120 1.05 10.97 -4.04
C ASP A 120 -0.29 11.27 -4.72
N GLY A 121 -0.78 12.50 -4.54
CA GLY A 121 -2.05 12.94 -5.12
C GLY A 121 -1.99 13.15 -6.63
N ASP A 122 -0.78 13.29 -7.21
CA ASP A 122 -0.51 13.37 -8.64
C ASP A 122 0.83 12.70 -8.94
N LEU A 123 0.91 11.99 -10.06
CA LEU A 123 2.14 11.36 -10.54
C LEU A 123 2.81 12.27 -11.58
N ASP A 124 4.02 12.74 -11.32
CA ASP A 124 4.73 13.67 -12.21
C ASP A 124 5.10 13.00 -13.55
N GLU A 125 5.16 13.80 -14.61
CA GLU A 125 5.51 13.34 -15.95
C GLU A 125 6.88 12.68 -16.02
N GLU A 126 7.87 13.19 -15.28
CA GLU A 126 9.22 12.60 -15.24
C GLU A 126 9.20 11.17 -14.68
N THR A 127 8.38 10.95 -13.65
CA THR A 127 8.16 9.64 -13.06
C THR A 127 7.49 8.70 -14.06
N VAL A 128 6.49 9.17 -14.80
CA VAL A 128 5.82 8.39 -15.85
C VAL A 128 6.81 8.01 -16.96
N GLU A 129 7.63 8.95 -17.43
CA GLU A 129 8.65 8.71 -18.46
C GLU A 129 9.72 7.71 -18.01
N TYR A 130 10.09 7.72 -16.72
CA TYR A 130 10.98 6.71 -16.15
C TYR A 130 10.36 5.31 -16.28
N PHE A 131 9.11 5.12 -15.89
CA PHE A 131 8.46 3.80 -15.92
C PHE A 131 8.11 3.31 -17.33
N LYS A 132 7.94 4.21 -18.30
CA LYS A 132 7.87 3.82 -19.72
C LYS A 132 9.13 3.11 -20.22
N LYS A 133 10.30 3.47 -19.65
CA LYS A 133 11.61 2.89 -20.02
C LYS A 133 11.97 1.68 -19.15
N ASN A 134 11.39 1.56 -17.97
CA ASN A 134 11.69 0.51 -16.98
C ASN A 134 10.48 -0.41 -16.76
N THR A 135 9.99 -1.04 -17.83
CA THR A 135 8.71 -1.78 -17.85
C THR A 135 8.70 -3.07 -17.04
N GLU A 136 9.87 -3.60 -16.68
CA GLU A 136 10.02 -4.83 -15.87
C GLU A 136 9.74 -4.59 -14.38
N GLN A 137 9.80 -3.33 -13.92
CA GLN A 137 9.52 -2.99 -12.54
C GLN A 137 8.02 -3.01 -12.26
N LYS A 138 7.64 -3.52 -11.09
CA LYS A 138 6.25 -3.45 -10.62
C LYS A 138 5.98 -2.11 -9.96
N LEU A 139 4.87 -1.49 -10.34
CA LEU A 139 4.45 -0.19 -9.84
C LEU A 139 2.98 -0.24 -9.42
N ILE A 140 2.73 0.23 -8.20
CA ILE A 140 1.41 0.51 -7.67
C ILE A 140 1.29 2.01 -7.42
N VAL A 141 0.24 2.62 -7.95
CA VAL A 141 -0.08 4.03 -7.70
C VAL A 141 -1.55 4.20 -7.32
N LEU A 142 -1.89 5.34 -6.72
CA LEU A 142 -3.30 5.71 -6.54
C LEU A 142 -3.94 6.05 -7.90
N GLU A 143 -5.14 5.53 -8.15
CA GLU A 143 -5.86 5.77 -9.39
C GLU A 143 -6.17 7.26 -9.59
N ARG A 144 -6.47 7.98 -8.50
CA ARG A 144 -6.68 9.44 -8.52
C ARG A 144 -5.45 10.26 -8.89
N ALA A 145 -4.25 9.68 -8.80
CA ALA A 145 -3.00 10.36 -9.13
C ALA A 145 -2.73 10.42 -10.63
N LEU A 146 -3.63 9.85 -11.43
CA LEU A 146 -3.47 9.67 -12.86
C LEU A 146 -4.59 10.36 -13.61
N ASP A 147 -4.21 11.16 -14.61
CA ASP A 147 -5.12 11.50 -15.69
C ASP A 147 -5.24 10.35 -16.70
N THR A 148 -6.16 10.50 -17.66
CA THR A 148 -6.42 9.53 -18.73
C THR A 148 -5.16 9.18 -19.53
N THR A 149 -4.29 10.16 -19.78
CA THR A 149 -3.06 10.00 -20.57
C THR A 149 -2.00 9.24 -19.77
N LYS A 150 -1.75 9.62 -18.51
CA LYS A 150 -0.80 8.95 -17.60
C LYS A 150 -1.22 7.49 -17.39
N LYS A 151 -2.50 7.25 -17.11
CA LYS A 151 -3.05 5.89 -16.92
C LYS A 151 -2.90 5.03 -18.16
N TRP A 152 -3.23 5.58 -19.34
CA TRP A 152 -3.08 4.85 -20.60
C TRP A 152 -1.62 4.51 -20.88
N ASN A 153 -0.71 5.48 -20.72
CA ASN A 153 0.73 5.31 -20.90
C ASN A 153 1.26 4.17 -20.02
N LEU A 154 1.09 4.25 -18.71
CA LEU A 154 1.61 3.24 -17.78
C LEU A 154 1.04 1.86 -18.08
N LYS A 155 -0.27 1.76 -18.33
CA LYS A 155 -0.92 0.49 -18.66
C LYS A 155 -0.43 -0.10 -19.99
N HIS A 156 -0.19 0.74 -20.99
CA HIS A 156 0.30 0.31 -22.30
C HIS A 156 1.73 -0.25 -22.22
N TYR A 157 2.64 0.48 -21.56
CA TYR A 157 4.06 0.12 -21.51
C TYR A 157 4.36 -0.97 -20.46
N MET A 158 3.80 -0.87 -19.26
CA MET A 158 4.11 -1.78 -18.14
C MET A 158 3.19 -3.01 -18.08
N LYS A 159 2.05 -3.00 -18.79
CA LYS A 159 1.08 -4.11 -18.82
C LYS A 159 0.70 -4.56 -17.39
N ASP A 160 0.94 -5.83 -17.07
CA ASP A 160 0.59 -6.45 -15.78
C ASP A 160 1.48 -5.99 -14.61
N ASN A 161 2.61 -5.34 -14.91
CA ASN A 161 3.49 -4.78 -13.88
C ASN A 161 2.96 -3.46 -13.31
N PHE A 162 1.91 -2.89 -13.89
CA PHE A 162 1.28 -1.67 -13.40
C PHE A 162 -0.09 -1.93 -12.79
N LYS A 163 -0.32 -1.39 -11.58
CA LYS A 163 -1.61 -1.42 -10.89
C LYS A 163 -1.97 -0.02 -10.39
N ALA A 164 -3.20 0.39 -10.69
CA ALA A 164 -3.82 1.56 -10.09
C ALA A 164 -4.81 1.10 -9.02
N PHE A 165 -4.77 1.72 -7.85
CA PHE A 165 -5.59 1.40 -6.66
C PHE A 165 -6.54 2.53 -6.28
#